data_AF-W2C0Y9-F1
#
_entry.id   AF-W2C0Y9-F1
#
_cell.length_a   1.000
_cell.length_b   1.000
_cell.length_c   1.000
_cell.angle_alpha   90.00
_cell.angle_beta   90.00
_cell.angle_gamma   90.00
#
_symmetry.space_group_name_H-M   'P 1'
#
loop_
_entity.id
_entity.type
_entity.pdbx_description
1 polymer ?
#
loop_
_entity_poly.entity_id
_entity_poly.type
_entity_poly.pdbx_seq_one_letter_code
_entity_poly.pdbx_strand_id
1 'polypeptide(L)'
;MKTDKEYPATHSMSTAWYMVDDDDNVAIIQYENNGPIPVDVPDTWFDKLLFGPSTTDRDDDHITFSLTNDQLDEVLENLTYAPTAPDEEKYWDEGITQIDPSREEEFLALCREGELTVEKCVSRVRGLYLVDYYNCFKHIEKEEDNPLLDPQSVIRKLIDRGIIFRYLSCKYLSIDDNKADESGKKFRLNFESLPYYLYQQPYNEEELSERVLTPRHPVKLSQVPEEFRSRIHRIPGRFAEKRYIQIAQHTPCRLYGGDGISLSTLPSEEDYIPT
;
A
#
# COMPACT_ATOMS: atom_id res chain seq x y z
N MET A 1 -13.32 8.62 -39.63
CA MET A 1 -12.41 9.41 -38.77
C MET A 1 -11.83 8.44 -37.75
N LYS A 2 -10.53 8.55 -37.46
CA LYS A 2 -9.73 7.53 -36.75
C LYS A 2 -10.37 7.13 -35.42
N THR A 3 -10.31 5.83 -35.13
CA THR A 3 -10.46 5.23 -33.81
C THR A 3 -9.70 6.06 -32.77
N ASP A 4 -10.41 6.65 -31.82
CA ASP A 4 -9.82 7.03 -30.54
C ASP A 4 -9.35 5.74 -29.90
N LYS A 5 -8.07 5.43 -30.13
CA LYS A 5 -7.33 4.56 -29.24
C LYS A 5 -7.22 5.36 -27.96
N GLU A 6 -8.08 5.06 -26.98
CA GLU A 6 -7.77 5.35 -25.58
C GLU A 6 -6.31 4.92 -25.37
N TYR A 7 -5.46 5.89 -25.04
CA TYR A 7 -4.10 5.58 -24.65
C TYR A 7 -4.19 4.75 -23.37
N PRO A 8 -3.54 3.57 -23.29
CA PRO A 8 -3.55 2.73 -22.08
C PRO A 8 -2.94 3.43 -20.85
N ALA A 9 -2.32 4.60 -21.03
CA ALA A 9 -1.67 5.38 -19.99
C ALA A 9 -2.63 6.25 -19.15
N THR A 10 -3.92 6.31 -19.50
CA THR A 10 -4.91 7.07 -18.69
C THR A 10 -5.31 6.34 -17.40
N HIS A 11 -4.81 5.11 -17.20
CA HIS A 11 -5.05 4.25 -16.03
C HIS A 11 -4.01 4.41 -14.90
N SER A 12 -3.18 5.46 -14.91
CA SER A 12 -1.95 5.55 -14.09
C SER A 12 -1.97 6.59 -12.95
N MET A 13 -3.15 7.10 -12.55
CA MET A 13 -3.25 8.14 -11.52
C MET A 13 -4.01 7.69 -10.26
N SER A 14 -4.06 6.38 -9.99
CA SER A 14 -4.66 5.89 -8.76
C SER A 14 -3.93 6.51 -7.56
N THR A 15 -4.69 7.18 -6.69
CA THR A 15 -4.14 7.92 -5.55
C THR A 15 -4.77 7.40 -4.26
N ALA A 16 -3.93 7.10 -3.27
CA ALA A 16 -4.36 6.59 -1.98
C ALA A 16 -3.75 7.38 -0.81
N TRP A 17 -4.44 7.43 0.32
CA TRP A 17 -3.93 8.08 1.54
C TRP A 17 -4.65 7.60 2.81
N TYR A 18 -4.15 8.04 3.96
CA TYR A 18 -4.77 7.77 5.25
C TYR A 18 -5.77 8.83 5.68
N MET A 19 -6.82 8.38 6.35
CA MET A 19 -7.74 9.21 7.11
C MET A 19 -8.01 8.57 8.48
N VAL A 20 -8.54 9.35 9.42
CA VAL A 20 -8.84 8.88 10.79
C VAL A 20 -10.26 9.23 11.22
N ASP A 21 -10.93 8.33 11.94
CA ASP A 21 -12.28 8.56 12.48
C ASP A 21 -12.28 9.02 13.94
N ASP A 22 -13.46 9.26 14.52
CA ASP A 22 -13.63 9.70 15.91
C ASP A 22 -13.21 8.66 16.97
N ASP A 23 -13.07 7.38 16.59
CA ASP A 23 -12.57 6.31 17.46
C ASP A 23 -11.05 6.07 17.27
N ASP A 24 -10.37 7.02 16.60
CA ASP A 24 -8.96 6.99 16.22
C ASP A 24 -8.58 5.80 15.32
N ASN A 25 -9.54 5.17 14.63
CA ASN A 25 -9.24 4.15 13.61
C ASN A 25 -8.66 4.83 12.37
N VAL A 26 -7.58 4.27 11.84
CA VAL A 26 -6.99 4.69 10.57
C VAL A 26 -7.62 3.87 9.43
N ALA A 27 -8.05 4.58 8.39
CA ALA A 27 -8.49 4.00 7.13
C ALA A 27 -7.52 4.38 6.01
N ILE A 28 -7.48 3.56 4.97
CA ILE A 28 -6.93 3.90 3.67
C ILE A 28 -8.10 4.20 2.74
N ILE A 29 -7.99 5.25 1.95
CA ILE A 29 -8.90 5.55 0.85
C ILE A 29 -8.12 5.56 -0.45
N GLN A 30 -8.69 4.98 -1.50
CA GLN A 30 -8.11 4.91 -2.84
C GLN A 30 -9.10 5.43 -3.88
N TYR A 31 -8.55 6.15 -4.86
CA TYR A 31 -9.24 6.77 -5.97
C TYR A 31 -8.57 6.32 -7.27
N GLU A 32 -9.25 5.55 -8.13
CA GLU A 32 -8.65 5.08 -9.40
C GLU A 32 -8.43 6.19 -10.43
N ASN A 33 -9.28 7.22 -10.41
CA ASN A 33 -9.19 8.31 -11.38
C ASN A 33 -9.82 9.57 -10.78
N ASN A 34 -9.08 10.68 -10.77
CA ASN A 34 -9.64 12.04 -10.72
C ASN A 34 -10.51 12.48 -9.52
N GLY A 35 -10.71 11.63 -8.51
CA GLY A 35 -11.49 12.00 -7.33
C GLY A 35 -10.84 13.11 -6.47
N PRO A 36 -11.58 13.66 -5.50
CA PRO A 36 -11.09 14.71 -4.60
C PRO A 36 -9.92 14.21 -3.74
N ILE A 37 -8.71 14.69 -4.03
CA ILE A 37 -7.49 14.35 -3.27
C ILE A 37 -7.12 15.53 -2.37
N PRO A 38 -6.88 15.36 -1.05
CA PRO A 38 -6.40 16.44 -0.20
C PRO A 38 -5.16 17.13 -0.77
N VAL A 39 -5.11 18.46 -0.72
CA VAL A 39 -4.06 19.26 -1.40
C VAL A 39 -2.65 19.05 -0.82
N ASP A 40 -2.54 18.56 0.41
CA ASP A 40 -1.31 18.38 1.19
C ASP A 40 -0.84 16.92 1.26
N VAL A 41 -1.47 16.03 0.50
CA VAL A 41 -1.17 14.60 0.44
C VAL A 41 -0.47 14.26 -0.87
N PRO A 42 0.68 13.56 -0.85
CA PRO A 42 1.39 13.15 -2.06
C PRO A 42 0.67 12.01 -2.77
N ASP A 43 0.92 11.89 -4.08
CA ASP A 43 0.40 10.79 -4.88
C ASP A 43 1.08 9.47 -4.50
N THR A 44 0.30 8.44 -4.21
CA THR A 44 0.80 7.09 -3.86
C THR A 44 -0.29 6.04 -4.06
N TRP A 45 0.07 4.77 -3.98
CA TRP A 45 -0.83 3.62 -4.15
C TRP A 45 -1.10 2.97 -2.79
N PHE A 46 -2.25 2.29 -2.65
CA PHE A 46 -2.70 1.79 -1.34
C PHE A 46 -1.78 0.72 -0.76
N ASP A 47 -1.17 -0.11 -1.60
CA ASP A 47 -0.22 -1.15 -1.23
C ASP A 47 1.05 -0.55 -0.58
N LYS A 48 1.50 0.60 -1.09
CA LYS A 48 2.63 1.35 -0.51
C LYS A 48 2.32 1.92 0.88
N LEU A 49 1.04 2.03 1.24
CA LEU A 49 0.56 2.49 2.55
C LEU A 49 0.35 1.35 3.57
N LEU A 50 0.57 0.07 3.25
CA LEU A 50 0.33 -0.98 4.23
C LEU A 50 1.21 -0.87 5.49
N PHE A 51 2.43 -0.34 5.33
CA PHE A 51 3.45 -0.26 6.38
C PHE A 51 3.83 1.18 6.76
N GLY A 52 2.98 2.16 6.48
CA GLY A 52 3.27 3.59 6.69
C GLY A 52 3.68 4.32 5.41
N PRO A 53 3.58 5.66 5.37
CA PRO A 53 3.95 6.45 4.21
C PRO A 53 5.47 6.44 4.02
N SER A 54 5.95 6.58 2.78
CA SER A 54 7.36 6.90 2.56
C SER A 54 7.62 8.33 3.01
N THR A 55 8.73 8.53 3.73
CA THR A 55 8.94 9.73 4.56
C THR A 55 10.01 10.66 3.98
N THR A 56 10.80 10.19 3.02
CA THR A 56 11.89 10.93 2.36
C THR A 56 12.18 10.35 0.97
N ASP A 57 12.81 11.15 0.09
CA ASP A 57 13.54 10.69 -1.11
C ASP A 57 14.89 10.02 -0.76
N ARG A 58 15.08 9.63 0.51
CA ARG A 58 16.31 9.07 1.05
C ARG A 58 15.95 7.87 1.91
N ASP A 59 16.63 6.76 1.65
CA ASP A 59 16.31 5.41 2.12
C ASP A 59 16.47 5.17 3.63
N ASP A 60 16.85 6.17 4.44
CA ASP A 60 17.35 5.90 5.79
C ASP A 60 16.38 6.22 6.96
N ASP A 61 15.21 6.84 6.72
CA ASP A 61 14.22 7.13 7.78
C ASP A 61 13.03 6.16 7.71
N HIS A 62 13.20 4.91 8.14
CA HIS A 62 12.13 3.90 8.14
C HIS A 62 11.07 4.18 9.22
N ILE A 63 10.12 5.04 8.90
CA ILE A 63 8.98 5.32 9.77
C ILE A 63 7.88 4.33 9.39
N THR A 64 7.89 3.20 10.09
CA THR A 64 6.86 2.17 9.96
C THR A 64 5.80 2.38 11.03
N PHE A 65 4.55 2.17 10.64
CA PHE A 65 3.46 2.09 11.61
C PHE A 65 3.73 0.96 12.58
N SER A 66 3.53 1.21 13.87
CA SER A 66 3.74 0.20 14.91
C SER A 66 2.59 -0.80 14.92
N LEU A 67 2.53 -1.66 13.91
CA LEU A 67 1.54 -2.73 13.82
C LEU A 67 1.74 -3.73 14.97
N THR A 68 0.64 -4.16 15.58
CA THR A 68 0.64 -5.28 16.52
C THR A 68 0.90 -6.60 15.80
N ASN A 69 1.23 -7.66 16.54
CA ASN A 69 1.41 -8.99 15.95
C ASN A 69 0.16 -9.48 15.20
N ASP A 70 -1.02 -9.28 15.78
CA ASP A 70 -2.29 -9.72 15.18
C ASP A 70 -2.56 -8.98 13.85
N GLN A 71 -2.26 -7.67 13.81
CA GLN A 71 -2.38 -6.86 12.59
C GLN A 71 -1.36 -7.28 11.53
N LEU A 72 -0.14 -7.57 11.94
CA LEU A 72 0.91 -8.00 11.03
C LEU A 72 0.62 -9.39 10.47
N ASP A 73 0.12 -10.32 11.28
CA ASP A 73 -0.33 -11.63 10.83
C ASP A 73 -1.46 -11.51 9.79
N GLU A 74 -2.43 -10.62 10.04
CA GLU A 74 -3.52 -10.32 9.10
C GLU A 74 -2.99 -9.78 7.75
N VAL A 75 -1.99 -8.87 7.78
CA VAL A 75 -1.33 -8.37 6.56
C VAL A 75 -0.60 -9.50 5.84
N LEU A 76 0.27 -10.25 6.54
CA LEU A 76 1.12 -11.27 5.89
C LEU A 76 0.30 -12.41 5.29
N GLU A 77 -0.79 -12.85 5.93
CA GLU A 77 -1.70 -13.86 5.39
C GLU A 77 -2.25 -13.48 4.01
N ASN A 78 -2.58 -12.19 3.83
CA ASN A 78 -3.19 -11.66 2.62
C ASN A 78 -2.16 -11.17 1.61
N LEU A 79 -1.04 -10.61 2.07
CA LEU A 79 -0.01 -10.00 1.25
C LEU A 79 0.99 -11.02 0.71
N THR A 80 1.28 -12.13 1.39
CA THR A 80 2.39 -13.01 0.98
C THR A 80 1.92 -14.41 0.56
N TYR A 81 2.71 -15.06 -0.30
CA TYR A 81 2.64 -16.51 -0.49
C TYR A 81 3.25 -17.26 0.69
N ALA A 82 3.29 -18.59 0.61
CA ALA A 82 3.98 -19.42 1.60
C ALA A 82 5.48 -19.05 1.63
N PRO A 83 6.09 -18.84 2.81
CA PRO A 83 7.51 -18.50 2.90
C PRO A 83 8.39 -19.59 2.29
N THR A 84 9.42 -19.19 1.54
CA THR A 84 10.38 -20.07 0.88
C THR A 84 11.77 -19.88 1.46
N ALA A 85 12.64 -20.89 1.29
CA ALA A 85 14.06 -20.67 1.50
C ALA A 85 14.58 -19.72 0.40
N PRO A 86 15.53 -18.81 0.69
CA PRO A 86 16.06 -17.86 -0.29
C PRO A 86 16.56 -18.50 -1.59
N ASP A 87 17.16 -19.70 -1.49
CA ASP A 87 17.69 -20.46 -2.64
C ASP A 87 16.61 -21.15 -3.50
N GLU A 88 15.40 -21.29 -2.96
CA GLU A 88 14.25 -21.88 -3.67
C GLU A 88 13.41 -20.82 -4.40
N GLU A 89 13.61 -19.55 -4.06
CA GLU A 89 12.89 -18.43 -4.65
C GLU A 89 13.38 -18.13 -6.07
N LYS A 90 12.43 -17.99 -7.00
CA LYS A 90 12.72 -17.78 -8.42
C LYS A 90 12.59 -16.32 -8.81
N TYR A 91 11.76 -15.56 -8.11
CA TYR A 91 11.48 -14.16 -8.40
C TYR A 91 11.64 -13.33 -7.13
N TRP A 92 12.66 -12.49 -7.16
CA TRP A 92 13.02 -11.58 -6.08
C TRP A 92 12.66 -10.14 -6.48
N ASP A 93 11.44 -9.95 -6.98
CA ASP A 93 10.94 -8.65 -7.47
C ASP A 93 10.31 -7.84 -6.33
N GLU A 94 9.30 -8.40 -5.65
CA GLU A 94 8.54 -7.75 -4.60
C GLU A 94 8.29 -8.73 -3.46
N GLY A 95 9.00 -8.55 -2.35
CA GLY A 95 8.86 -9.45 -1.21
C GLY A 95 9.48 -8.93 0.07
N ILE A 96 9.13 -9.62 1.16
CA ILE A 96 9.63 -9.33 2.49
C ILE A 96 10.75 -10.32 2.80
N THR A 97 11.95 -9.81 3.06
CA THR A 97 13.05 -10.61 3.59
C THR A 97 12.88 -10.80 5.09
N GLN A 98 13.09 -12.04 5.53
CA GLN A 98 13.19 -12.36 6.94
C GLN A 98 14.65 -12.65 7.32
N ILE A 99 15.14 -11.88 8.29
CA ILE A 99 16.48 -12.01 8.87
C ILE A 99 16.42 -12.57 10.28
N ASP A 100 17.55 -13.12 10.75
CA ASP A 100 17.78 -13.33 12.18
C ASP A 100 17.77 -11.98 12.91
N PRO A 101 16.78 -11.69 13.78
CA PRO A 101 16.67 -10.39 14.44
C PRO A 101 17.89 -10.05 15.30
N SER A 102 18.63 -11.06 15.80
CA SER A 102 19.85 -10.84 16.58
C SER A 102 21.02 -10.30 15.74
N ARG A 103 20.90 -10.35 14.41
CA ARG A 103 21.92 -9.91 13.44
C ARG A 103 21.47 -8.70 12.63
N GLU A 104 20.49 -7.94 13.10
CA GLU A 104 19.97 -6.73 12.42
C GLU A 104 21.09 -5.73 12.10
N GLU A 105 21.97 -5.43 13.06
CA GLU A 105 23.06 -4.47 12.84
C GLU A 105 24.02 -4.91 11.72
N GLU A 106 24.34 -6.21 11.67
CA GLU A 106 25.18 -6.78 10.63
C GLU A 106 24.47 -6.76 9.27
N PHE A 107 23.17 -7.10 9.24
CA PHE A 107 22.34 -7.01 8.04
C PHE A 107 22.36 -5.60 7.45
N LEU A 108 22.01 -4.58 8.25
CA LEU A 108 21.95 -3.19 7.80
C LEU A 108 23.34 -2.66 7.39
N ALA A 109 24.41 -3.05 8.09
CA ALA A 109 25.77 -2.68 7.71
C ALA A 109 26.15 -3.23 6.34
N LEU A 110 25.90 -4.52 6.09
CA LEU A 110 26.19 -5.15 4.81
C LEU A 110 25.35 -4.55 3.68
N CYS A 111 24.04 -4.30 3.92
CA CYS A 111 23.19 -3.63 2.93
C CYS A 111 23.77 -2.28 2.49
N ARG A 112 24.20 -1.43 3.45
CA ARG A 112 24.86 -0.15 3.14
C ARG A 112 26.17 -0.31 2.37
N GLU A 113 27.02 -1.25 2.77
CA GLU A 113 28.29 -1.52 2.07
C GLU A 113 28.08 -2.03 0.64
N GLY A 114 27.01 -2.77 0.41
CA GLY A 114 26.66 -3.37 -0.87
C GLY A 114 25.69 -2.55 -1.72
N GLU A 115 25.38 -1.31 -1.33
CA GLU A 115 24.41 -0.43 -2.01
C GLU A 115 23.04 -1.12 -2.22
N LEU A 116 22.62 -1.92 -1.25
CA LEU A 116 21.31 -2.56 -1.22
C LEU A 116 20.35 -1.73 -0.38
N THR A 117 19.32 -1.19 -1.02
CA THR A 117 18.31 -0.34 -0.37
C THR A 117 17.36 -1.20 0.45
N VAL A 118 17.28 -0.91 1.75
CA VAL A 118 16.19 -1.39 2.61
C VAL A 118 15.08 -0.37 2.50
N GLU A 119 13.92 -0.74 1.99
CA GLU A 119 12.80 0.19 1.79
C GLU A 119 12.09 0.47 3.12
N LYS A 120 11.75 -0.60 3.86
CA LYS A 120 10.95 -0.49 5.10
C LYS A 120 11.30 -1.58 6.11
N CYS A 121 11.30 -1.21 7.40
CA CYS A 121 11.34 -2.17 8.51
C CYS A 121 9.90 -2.61 8.86
N VAL A 122 9.43 -3.70 8.27
CA VAL A 122 8.06 -4.22 8.51
C VAL A 122 7.88 -4.67 9.97
N SER A 123 8.87 -5.36 10.53
CA SER A 123 8.86 -5.76 11.94
C SER A 123 10.26 -6.08 12.44
N ARG A 124 10.81 -5.22 13.29
CA ARG A 124 12.11 -5.47 13.93
C ARG A 124 12.12 -6.75 14.76
N VAL A 125 11.06 -6.98 15.54
CA VAL A 125 10.93 -8.16 16.43
C VAL A 125 10.93 -9.47 15.64
N ARG A 126 10.33 -9.48 14.45
CA ARG A 126 10.28 -10.67 13.58
C ARG A 126 11.38 -10.70 12.52
N GLY A 127 12.23 -9.68 12.46
CA GLY A 127 13.28 -9.53 11.47
C GLY A 127 12.75 -9.36 10.05
N LEU A 128 11.63 -8.66 9.85
CA LEU A 128 10.99 -8.51 8.54
C LEU A 128 11.31 -7.15 7.91
N TYR A 129 11.81 -7.18 6.67
CA TYR A 129 12.24 -6.00 5.92
C TYR A 129 11.80 -6.07 4.46
N LEU A 130 11.28 -4.97 3.93
CA LEU A 130 11.16 -4.75 2.48
C LEU A 130 12.49 -4.21 1.99
N VAL A 131 12.99 -4.76 0.89
CA VAL A 131 14.32 -4.46 0.35
C VAL A 131 14.21 -4.40 -1.17
N ASP A 132 14.82 -3.41 -1.79
CA ASP A 132 14.91 -3.31 -3.25
C ASP A 132 16.10 -4.11 -3.76
N TYR A 133 15.82 -5.15 -4.54
CA TYR A 133 16.82 -6.06 -5.07
C TYR A 133 17.28 -5.74 -6.48
N TYR A 134 16.81 -4.65 -7.08
CA TYR A 134 17.04 -4.34 -8.50
C TYR A 134 18.51 -4.46 -8.93
N ASN A 135 19.44 -3.98 -8.10
CA ASN A 135 20.88 -3.99 -8.38
C ASN A 135 21.59 -5.34 -8.09
N CYS A 136 20.88 -6.35 -7.58
CA CYS A 136 21.46 -7.64 -7.20
C CYS A 136 21.34 -8.73 -8.26
N PHE A 137 20.67 -8.45 -9.38
CA PHE A 137 20.53 -9.39 -10.49
C PHE A 137 21.56 -9.13 -11.57
N LYS A 138 22.01 -10.22 -12.20
CA LYS A 138 22.80 -10.09 -13.44
C LYS A 138 21.93 -9.49 -14.53
N HIS A 139 22.50 -8.57 -15.31
CA HIS A 139 21.85 -8.04 -16.50
C HIS A 139 21.42 -9.19 -17.41
N ILE A 140 20.13 -9.21 -17.71
CA ILE A 140 19.50 -10.18 -18.59
C ILE A 140 19.87 -9.80 -20.05
N GLU A 141 20.49 -10.72 -20.79
CA GLU A 141 20.83 -10.50 -22.20
C GLU A 141 19.62 -10.69 -23.15
N LYS A 142 18.56 -11.39 -22.70
CA LYS A 142 17.34 -11.68 -23.48
C LYS A 142 16.10 -11.65 -22.60
N GLU A 143 15.00 -11.03 -23.04
CA GLU A 143 13.72 -10.93 -22.29
C GLU A 143 13.17 -12.26 -21.72
N GLU A 144 13.58 -13.40 -22.27
CA GLU A 144 13.13 -14.74 -21.87
C GLU A 144 13.92 -15.33 -20.68
N ASP A 145 15.05 -14.73 -20.30
CA ASP A 145 15.88 -15.22 -19.21
C ASP A 145 15.36 -14.69 -17.86
N ASN A 146 15.15 -15.60 -16.90
CA ASN A 146 14.82 -15.19 -15.54
C ASN A 146 16.04 -14.48 -14.91
N PRO A 147 15.85 -13.35 -14.19
CA PRO A 147 16.93 -12.66 -13.52
C PRO A 147 17.58 -13.60 -12.50
N LEU A 148 18.89 -13.83 -12.66
CA LEU A 148 19.67 -14.63 -11.72
C LEU A 148 20.36 -13.71 -10.73
N LEU A 149 20.21 -14.00 -9.43
CA LEU A 149 20.98 -13.35 -8.37
C LEU A 149 22.48 -13.44 -8.70
N ASP A 150 23.17 -12.31 -8.68
CA ASP A 150 24.60 -12.28 -8.87
C ASP A 150 25.30 -12.97 -7.67
N PRO A 151 26.11 -14.02 -7.88
CA PRO A 151 26.88 -14.64 -6.80
C PRO A 151 27.83 -13.66 -6.07
N GLN A 152 28.16 -12.52 -6.66
CA GLN A 152 28.97 -11.48 -6.02
C GLN A 152 28.14 -10.43 -5.27
N SER A 153 26.81 -10.44 -5.43
CA SER A 153 25.90 -9.51 -4.76
C SER A 153 25.98 -9.64 -3.23
N VAL A 154 25.62 -8.56 -2.55
CA VAL A 154 25.52 -8.55 -1.09
C VAL A 154 24.46 -9.52 -0.57
N ILE A 155 23.35 -9.73 -1.31
CA ILE A 155 22.32 -10.71 -0.95
C ILE A 155 22.92 -12.10 -0.82
N ARG A 156 23.75 -12.53 -1.79
CA ARG A 156 24.38 -13.86 -1.72
C ARG A 156 25.21 -14.02 -0.45
N LYS A 157 25.98 -12.98 -0.07
CA LYS A 157 26.75 -12.97 1.18
C LYS A 157 25.85 -13.06 2.41
N LEU A 158 24.71 -12.36 2.40
CA LEU A 158 23.73 -12.39 3.49
C LEU A 158 23.07 -13.78 3.65
N ILE A 159 22.73 -14.44 2.54
CA ILE A 159 22.18 -15.80 2.52
C ILE A 159 23.24 -16.82 2.98
N ASP A 160 24.46 -16.77 2.43
CA ASP A 160 25.54 -17.70 2.77
C ASP A 160 25.94 -17.63 4.25
N ARG A 161 25.81 -16.43 4.85
CA ARG A 161 26.03 -16.23 6.29
C ARG A 161 24.84 -16.65 7.15
N GLY A 162 23.72 -17.05 6.56
CA GLY A 162 22.48 -17.36 7.25
C GLY A 162 21.85 -16.15 7.95
N ILE A 163 22.13 -14.94 7.48
CA ILE A 163 21.50 -13.71 8.01
C ILE A 163 20.08 -13.63 7.46
N ILE A 164 19.94 -13.74 6.13
CA ILE A 164 18.64 -13.92 5.47
C ILE A 164 18.37 -15.42 5.43
N PHE A 165 17.24 -15.84 6.00
CA PHE A 165 16.90 -17.26 6.06
C PHE A 165 15.53 -17.59 5.45
N ARG A 166 14.68 -16.60 5.18
CA ARG A 166 13.44 -16.76 4.42
C ARG A 166 13.16 -15.56 3.54
N TYR A 167 12.44 -15.84 2.45
CA TYR A 167 11.83 -14.85 1.60
C TYR A 167 10.31 -15.05 1.59
N LEU A 168 9.56 -13.96 1.63
CA LEU A 168 8.11 -13.95 1.57
C LEU A 168 7.69 -13.14 0.34
N SER A 169 7.49 -13.81 -0.78
CA SER A 169 7.05 -13.17 -2.03
C SER A 169 5.66 -12.57 -1.85
N CYS A 170 5.48 -11.33 -2.30
CA CYS A 170 4.22 -10.62 -2.21
C CYS A 170 3.26 -11.05 -3.32
N LYS A 171 1.98 -11.14 -2.98
CA LYS A 171 0.85 -11.20 -3.89
C LYS A 171 0.55 -9.79 -4.36
N TYR A 172 0.21 -9.65 -5.63
CA TYR A 172 -0.39 -8.41 -6.13
C TYR A 172 -1.74 -8.21 -5.46
N LEU A 173 -1.95 -7.11 -4.74
CA LEU A 173 -3.25 -6.78 -4.15
C LEU A 173 -4.04 -5.92 -5.13
N SER A 174 -5.23 -6.38 -5.51
CA SER A 174 -6.05 -5.73 -6.53
C SER A 174 -7.46 -5.45 -6.01
N ILE A 175 -7.95 -4.27 -6.37
CA ILE A 175 -9.35 -3.86 -6.22
C ILE A 175 -9.89 -3.69 -7.63
N ASP A 176 -10.76 -4.59 -8.06
CA ASP A 176 -11.37 -4.55 -9.39
C ASP A 176 -12.76 -3.90 -9.30
N ASP A 177 -12.98 -2.86 -10.09
CA ASP A 177 -14.25 -2.13 -10.20
C ASP A 177 -15.05 -2.47 -11.47
N ASN A 178 -14.60 -3.49 -12.23
CA ASN A 178 -15.24 -3.90 -13.47
C ASN A 178 -16.63 -4.51 -13.22
N LYS A 179 -17.66 -3.67 -13.43
CA LYS A 179 -19.11 -3.98 -13.46
C LYS A 179 -19.61 -4.83 -12.30
N ALA A 180 -20.62 -4.29 -11.60
CA ALA A 180 -21.30 -4.98 -10.52
C ALA A 180 -21.56 -6.46 -10.85
N ASP A 181 -21.11 -7.35 -9.96
CA ASP A 181 -21.33 -8.78 -10.13
C ASP A 181 -22.82 -9.15 -9.95
N GLU A 182 -23.15 -10.42 -10.13
CA GLU A 182 -24.54 -10.90 -9.97
C GLU A 182 -25.11 -10.66 -8.55
N SER A 183 -24.25 -10.39 -7.55
CA SER A 183 -24.63 -10.02 -6.19
C SER A 183 -24.80 -8.51 -5.99
N GLY A 184 -24.53 -7.70 -7.02
CA GLY A 184 -24.59 -6.24 -6.98
C GLY A 184 -23.37 -5.58 -6.34
N LYS A 185 -22.31 -6.34 -6.03
CA LYS A 185 -21.06 -5.76 -5.50
C LYS A 185 -20.30 -5.05 -6.60
N LYS A 186 -20.03 -3.77 -6.39
CA LYS A 186 -19.28 -2.91 -7.33
C LYS A 186 -17.78 -3.22 -7.35
N PHE A 187 -17.25 -3.75 -6.25
CA PHE A 187 -15.81 -4.00 -6.09
C PHE A 187 -15.53 -5.46 -5.78
N ARG A 188 -14.49 -6.00 -6.41
CA ARG A 188 -13.93 -7.33 -6.11
C ARG A 188 -12.51 -7.19 -5.61
N LEU A 189 -12.25 -7.78 -4.46
CA LEU A 189 -10.94 -7.82 -3.82
C LEU A 189 -10.35 -9.22 -4.02
N ASN A 190 -9.04 -9.31 -4.27
CA ASN A 190 -8.33 -10.60 -4.25
C ASN A 190 -7.69 -10.93 -2.89
N PHE A 191 -8.04 -10.16 -1.87
CA PHE A 191 -7.67 -10.34 -0.47
C PHE A 191 -8.90 -10.21 0.42
N GLU A 192 -8.84 -10.77 1.62
CA GLU A 192 -9.99 -10.87 2.52
C GLU A 192 -9.91 -9.94 3.72
N SER A 193 -8.70 -9.56 4.15
CA SER A 193 -8.52 -8.75 5.35
C SER A 193 -7.21 -7.98 5.36
N LEU A 194 -7.24 -6.79 5.95
CA LEU A 194 -6.12 -5.91 6.23
C LEU A 194 -6.47 -5.13 7.50
N PRO A 195 -5.49 -4.64 8.28
CA PRO A 195 -5.75 -3.94 9.54
C PRO A 195 -6.25 -2.49 9.34
N TYR A 196 -6.69 -2.13 8.14
CA TYR A 196 -7.22 -0.83 7.80
C TYR A 196 -8.67 -0.97 7.33
N TYR A 197 -9.51 0.00 7.69
CA TYR A 197 -10.70 0.25 6.87
C TYR A 197 -10.23 0.67 5.48
N LEU A 198 -10.83 0.10 4.43
CA LEU A 198 -10.48 0.46 3.06
C LEU A 198 -11.72 1.06 2.39
N TYR A 199 -11.55 2.26 1.85
CA TYR A 199 -12.55 2.93 1.04
C TYR A 199 -12.06 3.03 -0.39
N GLN A 200 -12.95 2.77 -1.34
CA GLN A 200 -12.65 2.84 -2.76
C GLN A 200 -13.65 3.79 -3.43
N GLN A 201 -13.17 4.76 -4.20
CA GLN A 201 -14.04 5.46 -5.14
C GLN A 201 -14.24 4.60 -6.39
N PRO A 202 -15.49 4.40 -6.85
CA PRO A 202 -15.74 3.89 -8.19
C PRO A 202 -15.07 4.78 -9.24
N TYR A 203 -14.81 4.26 -10.44
CA TYR A 203 -14.36 5.09 -11.57
C TYR A 203 -15.29 6.28 -11.88
N ASN A 204 -16.56 6.20 -11.49
CA ASN A 204 -17.51 7.30 -11.62
C ASN A 204 -17.32 8.33 -10.49
N GLU A 205 -16.75 9.48 -10.83
CA GLU A 205 -16.46 10.58 -9.89
C GLU A 205 -17.71 11.20 -9.23
N GLU A 206 -18.90 10.98 -9.79
CA GLU A 206 -20.20 11.39 -9.23
C GLU A 206 -20.69 10.44 -8.11
N GLU A 207 -19.97 9.35 -7.83
CA GLU A 207 -20.28 8.41 -6.76
C GLU A 207 -19.36 8.61 -5.55
N LEU A 208 -19.93 8.40 -4.36
CA LEU A 208 -19.16 8.44 -3.11
C LEU A 208 -18.20 7.26 -3.01
N SER A 209 -17.10 7.50 -2.33
CA SER A 209 -16.19 6.43 -1.92
C SER A 209 -16.92 5.50 -0.95
N GLU A 210 -16.87 4.21 -1.23
CA GLU A 210 -17.55 3.16 -0.48
C GLU A 210 -16.54 2.36 0.35
N ARG A 211 -16.91 2.00 1.58
CA ARG A 211 -16.14 1.09 2.42
C ARG A 211 -16.18 -0.32 1.84
N VAL A 212 -15.05 -0.79 1.31
CA VAL A 212 -14.90 -2.12 0.72
C VAL A 212 -14.29 -3.14 1.68
N LEU A 213 -13.59 -2.69 2.72
CA LEU A 213 -12.99 -3.57 3.73
C LEU A 213 -13.24 -3.06 5.15
N THR A 214 -13.48 -3.99 6.07
CA THR A 214 -13.57 -3.74 7.51
C THR A 214 -12.51 -4.60 8.22
N PRO A 215 -11.57 -3.99 8.96
CA PRO A 215 -10.48 -4.70 9.62
C PRO A 215 -10.97 -5.51 10.81
N ARG A 216 -10.28 -6.61 11.12
CA ARG A 216 -10.51 -7.33 12.40
C ARG A 216 -9.83 -6.59 13.56
N HIS A 217 -8.63 -6.07 13.30
CA HIS A 217 -7.82 -5.34 14.27
C HIS A 217 -7.43 -3.97 13.70
N PRO A 218 -8.30 -2.93 13.79
CA PRO A 218 -8.04 -1.65 13.16
C PRO A 218 -6.77 -0.98 13.69
N VAL A 219 -5.93 -0.47 12.78
CA VAL A 219 -4.82 0.42 13.12
C VAL A 219 -5.37 1.67 13.79
N LYS A 220 -4.70 2.10 14.86
CA LYS A 220 -5.03 3.30 15.62
C LYS A 220 -4.09 4.44 15.30
N LEU A 221 -4.58 5.67 15.38
CA LEU A 221 -3.77 6.88 15.18
C LEU A 221 -2.56 6.94 16.14
N SER A 222 -2.68 6.38 17.34
CA SER A 222 -1.58 6.26 18.30
C SER A 222 -0.43 5.38 17.82
N GLN A 223 -0.66 4.48 16.86
CA GLN A 223 0.35 3.62 16.23
C GLN A 223 1.08 4.33 15.08
N VAL A 224 0.55 5.48 14.62
CA VAL A 224 1.18 6.36 13.63
C VAL A 224 2.20 7.24 14.36
N PRO A 225 3.44 7.38 13.85
CA PRO A 225 4.42 8.30 14.43
C PRO A 225 3.95 9.74 14.41
N GLU A 226 4.31 10.49 15.47
CA GLU A 226 3.72 11.80 15.75
C GLU A 226 3.94 12.80 14.61
N GLU A 227 5.11 12.80 13.97
CA GLU A 227 5.41 13.66 12.83
C GLU A 227 4.51 13.44 11.59
N PHE A 228 3.82 12.29 11.46
CA PHE A 228 2.91 12.01 10.34
C PHE A 228 1.45 12.27 10.66
N ARG A 229 1.09 12.37 11.95
CA ARG A 229 -0.32 12.49 12.35
C ARG A 229 -0.98 13.75 11.79
N SER A 230 -0.23 14.82 11.60
CA SER A 230 -0.75 16.07 11.01
C SER A 230 -1.16 15.95 9.55
N ARG A 231 -0.73 14.89 8.84
CA ARG A 231 -1.05 14.61 7.44
C ARG A 231 -2.25 13.67 7.29
N ILE A 232 -2.79 13.16 8.40
CA ILE A 232 -3.94 12.26 8.41
C ILE A 232 -5.18 13.09 8.76
N HIS A 233 -6.02 13.30 7.76
CA HIS A 233 -7.24 14.10 7.90
C HIS A 233 -8.27 13.35 8.74
N ARG A 234 -8.88 14.06 9.70
CA ARG A 234 -9.95 13.50 10.55
C ARG A 234 -11.31 13.64 9.86
N ILE A 235 -12.04 12.53 9.79
CA ILE A 235 -13.39 12.45 9.21
C ILE A 235 -14.39 12.27 10.35
N PRO A 236 -15.37 13.18 10.50
CA PRO A 236 -16.41 13.05 11.52
C PRO A 236 -17.24 11.76 11.40
N GLY A 237 -17.50 11.14 12.54
CA GLY A 237 -18.20 9.87 12.67
C GLY A 237 -17.27 8.68 12.85
N ARG A 238 -17.83 7.47 12.87
CA ARG A 238 -17.10 6.20 13.04
C ARG A 238 -17.06 5.42 11.74
N PHE A 239 -15.88 4.95 11.32
CA PHE A 239 -15.74 4.16 10.11
C PHE A 239 -16.52 2.85 10.14
N ALA A 240 -16.79 2.27 11.31
CA ALA A 240 -17.64 1.08 11.43
C ALA A 240 -19.09 1.34 10.97
N GLU A 241 -19.60 2.55 11.19
CA GLU A 241 -20.99 2.95 10.93
C GLU A 241 -21.13 3.69 9.59
N LYS A 242 -20.03 4.25 9.08
CA LYS A 242 -20.00 5.11 7.89
C LYS A 242 -19.63 4.32 6.64
N ARG A 243 -20.63 3.88 5.86
CA ARG A 243 -20.40 3.10 4.62
C ARG A 243 -19.86 3.96 3.48
N TYR A 244 -20.28 5.21 3.38
CA TYR A 244 -19.91 6.14 2.31
C TYR A 244 -19.26 7.39 2.87
N ILE A 245 -18.27 7.95 2.15
CA ILE A 245 -17.55 9.17 2.56
C ILE A 245 -17.39 10.12 1.37
N GLN A 246 -17.54 11.42 1.64
CA GLN A 246 -17.14 12.50 0.75
C GLN A 246 -16.02 13.33 1.39
N ILE A 247 -14.77 13.05 1.03
CA ILE A 247 -13.61 13.73 1.63
C ILE A 247 -13.62 15.26 1.40
N ALA A 248 -14.15 15.71 0.27
CA ALA A 248 -14.27 17.12 -0.08
C ALA A 248 -15.18 17.93 0.87
N GLN A 249 -16.06 17.26 1.63
CA GLN A 249 -16.87 17.92 2.67
C GLN A 249 -16.05 18.24 3.94
N HIS A 250 -14.91 17.59 4.14
CA HIS A 250 -14.15 17.62 5.39
C HIS A 250 -12.78 18.29 5.26
N THR A 251 -12.20 18.33 4.05
CA THR A 251 -10.86 18.91 3.82
C THR A 251 -10.73 19.52 2.42
N PRO A 252 -9.88 20.55 2.22
CA PRO A 252 -9.60 21.09 0.89
C PRO A 252 -8.95 20.05 -0.02
N CYS A 253 -9.58 19.80 -1.17
CA CYS A 253 -9.10 18.86 -2.16
C CYS A 253 -8.71 19.52 -3.49
N ARG A 254 -7.68 18.98 -4.13
CA ARG A 254 -7.42 19.12 -5.57
C ARG A 254 -8.30 18.11 -6.32
N LEU A 255 -8.73 18.52 -7.50
CA LEU A 255 -9.50 17.71 -8.44
C LEU A 255 -8.70 17.65 -9.73
N TYR A 256 -8.44 16.45 -10.22
CA TYR A 256 -7.81 16.27 -11.53
C TYR A 256 -8.92 16.01 -12.53
N GLY A 257 -9.40 17.02 -13.26
CA GLY A 257 -10.46 16.79 -14.25
C GLY A 257 -10.92 18.07 -14.96
N GLY A 258 -11.19 17.97 -16.28
CA GLY A 258 -11.45 19.09 -17.18
C GLY A 258 -12.70 19.92 -16.88
N ASP A 259 -12.95 20.94 -17.72
CA ASP A 259 -14.02 21.93 -17.59
C ASP A 259 -15.37 21.32 -17.13
N GLY A 260 -15.68 21.37 -15.82
CA GLY A 260 -16.97 20.92 -15.30
C GLY A 260 -17.00 20.40 -13.86
N ILE A 261 -15.88 19.91 -13.31
CA ILE A 261 -15.87 19.36 -11.93
C ILE A 261 -15.55 20.48 -10.94
N SER A 262 -16.46 20.72 -10.00
CA SER A 262 -16.31 21.68 -8.90
C SER A 262 -16.67 20.99 -7.60
N LEU A 263 -16.11 21.43 -6.46
CA LEU A 263 -16.52 20.97 -5.13
C LEU A 263 -18.05 21.07 -4.92
N SER A 264 -18.71 21.99 -5.62
CA SER A 264 -20.15 22.19 -5.58
C SER A 264 -21.00 21.16 -6.35
N THR A 265 -20.37 20.29 -7.16
CA THR A 265 -21.07 19.28 -7.98
C THR A 265 -20.86 17.86 -7.46
N LEU A 266 -20.06 17.69 -6.41
CA LEU A 266 -19.82 16.39 -5.78
C LEU A 266 -21.04 15.95 -4.95
N PRO A 267 -21.35 14.64 -4.91
CA PRO A 267 -22.42 14.12 -4.06
C PRO A 267 -22.12 14.39 -2.58
N SER A 268 -23.16 14.65 -1.79
CA SER A 268 -23.05 14.78 -0.34
C SER A 268 -23.25 13.43 0.34
N GLU A 269 -22.62 13.22 1.51
CA GLU A 269 -22.85 12.00 2.30
C GLU A 269 -24.33 11.81 2.67
N GLU A 270 -25.04 12.92 2.88
CA GLU A 270 -26.47 12.96 3.18
C GLU A 270 -27.35 12.38 2.07
N ASP A 271 -26.92 12.48 0.81
CA ASP A 271 -27.65 11.93 -0.35
C ASP A 271 -27.69 10.40 -0.36
N TYR A 272 -26.79 9.75 0.39
CA TYR A 272 -26.60 8.29 0.40
C TYR A 272 -27.10 7.63 1.71
N ILE A 273 -27.69 8.40 2.63
CA ILE A 273 -28.36 7.86 3.81
C ILE A 273 -29.78 7.43 3.38
N PRO A 274 -30.15 6.14 3.46
CA PRO A 274 -31.52 5.73 3.21
C PRO A 274 -32.46 6.45 4.19
N THR A 275 -33.48 7.11 3.66
CA THR A 275 -34.57 7.73 4.46
C THR A 275 -35.51 6.68 5.05
#